data_AF-D6WSS7-F1
#
_entry.id   AF-D6WSS7-F1
#
_cell.length_a   1.000
_cell.length_b   1.000
_cell.length_c   1.000
_cell.angle_alpha   90.00
_cell.angle_beta   90.00
_cell.angle_gamma   90.00
#
_symmetry.space_group_name_H-M   'P 1'
#
loop_
_entity.id
_entity.type
_entity.pdbx_description
1 polymer ?
#
loop_
_entity_poly.entity_id
_entity_poly.type
_entity_poly.pdbx_seq_one_letter_code
_entity_poly.pdbx_strand_id
1 'polypeptide(L)'
;MVVVDQFYQIVEGQTSTVSSFWKVGHIVLCITCAMCGLLTAFTFGRVLDNFGYNCVLKSHLVFDTSNQTTKIDLTMTTWGPPSECNFVQFTPLVLMISAVVWGTFFSILARGGAGLATDLLARPWRIVYPCLIFTTIVFIAYVISTCRLTDGMRDFCNQFPVVLNNSGCVPEISAFSRQFQDESTENVLFFNSYTNMSVAILSADVGTWLWVCQLILCVLRVFCVADFELQLVTIETKDEELIEKVVELNEDEVSEV
;
A
#
# COMPACT_ATOMS: atom_id res chain seq x y z
N MET A 1 -42.58 4.97 36.36
CA MET A 1 -41.98 4.53 35.08
C MET A 1 -41.44 3.14 35.30
N VAL A 2 -41.96 2.13 34.59
CA VAL A 2 -41.52 0.74 34.72
C VAL A 2 -40.68 0.41 33.49
N VAL A 3 -39.47 -0.09 33.73
CA VAL A 3 -38.57 -0.56 32.68
C VAL A 3 -39.02 -1.95 32.27
N VAL A 4 -39.38 -2.13 31.00
CA VAL A 4 -39.90 -3.42 30.50
C VAL A 4 -38.78 -4.30 29.95
N ASP A 5 -37.79 -3.70 29.29
CA ASP A 5 -36.64 -4.44 28.78
C ASP A 5 -35.42 -3.52 28.60
N GLN A 6 -34.23 -4.10 28.72
CA GLN A 6 -32.94 -3.43 28.52
C GLN A 6 -32.01 -4.33 27.72
N PHE A 7 -31.57 -3.84 26.56
CA PHE A 7 -30.56 -4.53 25.76
C PHE A 7 -29.53 -3.56 25.19
N TYR A 8 -28.32 -4.08 24.97
CA TYR A 8 -27.25 -3.34 24.30
C TYR A 8 -27.40 -3.45 22.79
N GLN A 9 -27.48 -2.31 22.11
CA GLN A 9 -27.51 -2.24 20.66
C GLN A 9 -26.24 -1.54 20.15
N ILE A 10 -25.59 -2.16 19.16
CA ILE A 10 -24.49 -1.54 18.42
C ILE A 10 -25.13 -0.60 17.40
N VAL A 11 -24.98 0.70 17.62
CA VAL A 11 -25.50 1.75 16.74
C VAL A 11 -24.33 2.44 16.04
N GLU A 12 -24.55 2.93 14.83
CA GLU A 12 -23.55 3.71 14.11
C GLU A 12 -23.21 4.97 14.92
N GLY A 13 -21.94 5.12 15.30
CA GLY A 13 -21.48 6.25 16.11
C GLY A 13 -21.64 7.57 15.36
N GLN A 14 -21.76 8.68 16.09
CA GLN A 14 -21.73 9.99 15.45
C GLN A 14 -20.33 10.27 14.88
N THR A 15 -20.23 10.88 13.70
CA THR A 15 -18.91 11.15 13.08
C THR A 15 -18.00 12.03 13.94
N SER A 16 -18.56 12.85 14.84
CA SER A 16 -17.82 13.71 15.78
C SER A 16 -17.05 12.93 16.85
N THR A 17 -17.51 11.74 17.23
CA THR A 17 -16.88 10.91 18.27
C THR A 17 -15.76 10.05 17.70
N VAL A 18 -15.79 9.75 16.40
CA VAL A 18 -14.74 9.01 15.70
C VAL A 18 -13.47 9.86 15.56
N SER A 19 -12.36 9.33 16.08
CA SER A 19 -11.05 10.01 16.01
C SER A 19 -10.63 10.32 14.57
N SER A 20 -10.12 11.54 14.36
CA SER A 20 -9.55 11.97 13.08
C SER A 20 -8.36 11.13 12.62
N PHE A 21 -7.71 10.43 13.56
CA PHE A 21 -6.53 9.61 13.31
C PHE A 21 -6.77 8.59 12.20
N TRP A 22 -7.91 7.90 12.19
CA TRP A 22 -8.22 6.87 11.19
C TRP A 22 -8.27 7.44 9.77
N LYS A 23 -8.89 8.61 9.61
CA LYS A 23 -8.99 9.29 8.31
C LYS A 23 -7.62 9.81 7.86
N VAL A 24 -6.94 10.56 8.73
CA VAL A 24 -5.63 11.16 8.40
C VAL A 24 -4.59 10.07 8.13
N GLY A 25 -4.58 8.99 8.91
CA GLY A 25 -3.68 7.86 8.73
C GLY A 25 -3.81 7.22 7.35
N HIS A 26 -5.03 6.89 6.91
CA HIS A 26 -5.25 6.35 5.57
C HIS A 26 -4.83 7.31 4.46
N ILE A 27 -5.14 8.61 4.60
CA ILE A 27 -4.78 9.63 3.59
C ILE A 27 -3.25 9.73 3.46
N VAL A 28 -2.54 9.87 4.58
CA VAL A 28 -1.08 9.99 4.60
C VAL A 28 -0.44 8.73 4.01
N LEU A 29 -0.88 7.54 4.42
CA LEU A 29 -0.37 6.27 3.89
C LEU A 29 -0.64 6.12 2.39
N CYS A 30 -1.83 6.51 1.89
CA CYS A 30 -2.12 6.46 0.46
C CYS A 30 -1.22 7.40 -0.34
N ILE A 31 -0.96 8.62 0.16
CA ILE A 31 -0.08 9.60 -0.50
C ILE A 31 1.36 9.08 -0.54
N THR A 32 1.88 8.57 0.59
CA THR A 32 3.26 8.05 0.63
C THR A 32 3.41 6.79 -0.22
N CYS A 33 2.43 5.88 -0.22
CA CYS A 33 2.40 4.72 -1.13
C CYS A 33 2.45 5.16 -2.60
N ALA A 34 1.68 6.19 -2.98
CA ALA A 34 1.69 6.72 -4.33
C ALA A 34 3.07 7.28 -4.72
N MET A 35 3.68 8.06 -3.83
CA MET A 35 5.03 8.59 -4.05
C MET A 35 6.08 7.48 -4.21
N CYS A 36 6.05 6.46 -3.35
CA CYS A 36 6.96 5.32 -3.46
C CYS A 36 6.75 4.55 -4.77
N GLY A 37 5.51 4.24 -5.14
CA GLY A 37 5.21 3.54 -6.38
C GLY A 37 5.67 4.30 -7.63
N LEU A 38 5.49 5.63 -7.65
CA LEU A 38 5.99 6.50 -8.71
C LEU A 38 7.53 6.46 -8.79
N LEU A 39 8.20 6.61 -7.65
CA LEU A 39 9.66 6.59 -7.58
C LEU A 39 10.22 5.25 -8.06
N THR A 40 9.65 4.12 -7.62
CA THR A 40 10.07 2.79 -8.07
C THR A 40 9.90 2.63 -9.57
N ALA A 41 8.71 2.92 -10.11
CA ALA A 41 8.44 2.78 -11.54
C ALA A 41 9.31 3.70 -12.41
N PHE A 42 9.51 4.94 -11.98
CA PHE A 42 10.32 5.92 -12.70
C PHE A 42 11.80 5.56 -12.69
N THR A 43 12.37 5.27 -11.52
CA THR A 43 13.79 4.96 -11.39
C THR A 43 14.15 3.63 -12.05
N PHE A 44 13.30 2.60 -11.92
CA PHE A 44 13.50 1.36 -12.66
C PHE A 44 13.33 1.56 -14.17
N GLY A 45 12.39 2.39 -14.62
CA GLY A 45 12.27 2.79 -16.02
C GLY A 45 13.55 3.46 -16.55
N ARG A 46 14.22 4.29 -15.73
CA ARG A 46 15.54 4.85 -16.06
C ARG A 46 16.64 3.82 -16.12
N VAL A 47 16.60 2.78 -15.27
CA VAL A 47 17.53 1.66 -15.41
C VAL A 47 17.34 0.98 -16.77
N LEU A 48 16.10 0.70 -17.18
CA LEU A 48 15.85 0.09 -18.49
C LEU A 48 16.33 0.98 -19.65
N ASP A 49 16.03 2.28 -19.60
CA ASP A 49 16.51 3.28 -20.56
C ASP A 49 18.04 3.27 -20.69
N ASN A 50 18.76 3.25 -19.55
CA ASN A 50 20.22 3.20 -19.50
C ASN A 50 20.83 1.91 -20.07
N PHE A 51 20.04 0.85 -20.26
CA PHE A 51 20.44 -0.40 -20.91
C PHE A 51 19.70 -0.63 -22.23
N GLY A 52 19.25 0.43 -22.89
CA GLY A 52 18.63 0.37 -24.22
C GLY A 52 17.29 -0.36 -24.23
N TYR A 53 16.50 -0.23 -23.17
CA TYR A 53 15.23 -0.92 -22.93
C TYR A 53 15.35 -2.46 -22.84
N ASN A 54 16.56 -2.99 -22.69
CA ASN A 54 16.75 -4.40 -22.43
C ASN A 54 16.43 -4.75 -20.97
N CYS A 55 15.80 -5.91 -20.76
CA CYS A 55 15.45 -6.33 -19.42
C CYS A 55 16.68 -6.83 -18.67
N VAL A 56 17.10 -6.05 -17.66
CA VAL A 56 18.25 -6.36 -16.79
C VAL A 56 17.94 -7.47 -15.77
N LEU A 57 16.67 -7.71 -15.46
CA LEU A 57 16.26 -8.76 -14.51
C LEU A 57 16.44 -10.14 -15.17
N LYS A 58 17.10 -11.07 -14.47
CA LYS A 58 17.42 -12.42 -15.00
C LYS A 58 18.25 -12.40 -16.30
N SER A 59 19.08 -11.38 -16.51
CA SER A 59 20.02 -11.35 -17.63
C SER A 59 21.27 -12.20 -17.34
N HIS A 60 21.96 -12.63 -18.40
CA HIS A 60 23.29 -13.22 -18.35
C HIS A 60 24.24 -12.39 -19.23
N LEU A 61 25.06 -11.59 -18.57
CA LEU A 61 26.02 -10.66 -19.17
C LEU A 61 27.30 -11.40 -19.57
N VAL A 62 27.77 -11.11 -20.78
CA VAL A 62 29.10 -11.49 -21.26
C VAL A 62 29.88 -10.22 -21.49
N PHE A 63 31.12 -10.17 -21.01
CA PHE A 63 31.97 -8.99 -21.10
C PHE A 63 33.04 -9.19 -22.18
N ASP A 64 33.20 -8.20 -23.06
CA ASP A 64 34.29 -8.13 -24.02
C ASP A 64 35.46 -7.35 -23.39
N THR A 65 36.61 -8.01 -23.27
CA THR A 65 37.85 -7.45 -22.71
C THR A 65 38.93 -7.21 -23.77
N SER A 66 38.62 -7.34 -25.07
CA SER A 66 39.64 -7.34 -26.12
C SER A 66 40.35 -6.00 -26.35
N ASN A 67 39.71 -4.87 -26.02
CA ASN A 67 40.12 -3.52 -26.46
C ASN A 67 40.49 -2.56 -25.31
N GLN A 68 41.14 -3.04 -24.23
CA GLN A 68 41.54 -2.27 -23.03
C GLN A 68 40.40 -1.54 -22.27
N THR A 69 39.21 -1.46 -22.85
CA THR A 69 37.97 -0.95 -22.25
C THR A 69 37.00 -2.11 -22.16
N THR A 70 36.67 -2.52 -20.93
CA THR A 70 35.70 -3.60 -20.73
C THR A 70 34.31 -3.10 -21.06
N LYS A 71 33.64 -3.77 -22.00
CA LYS A 71 32.28 -3.43 -22.45
C LYS A 71 31.38 -4.66 -22.34
N ILE A 72 30.07 -4.46 -22.42
CA ILE A 72 29.12 -5.57 -22.48
C ILE A 72 29.07 -6.06 -23.93
N ASP A 73 29.32 -7.34 -24.15
CA ASP A 73 29.18 -7.97 -25.46
C ASP A 73 27.68 -8.15 -25.76
N LEU A 74 27.14 -7.28 -26.62
CA LEU A 74 25.72 -7.29 -26.99
C LEU A 74 25.32 -8.49 -27.85
N THR A 75 26.29 -9.19 -28.45
CA THR A 75 26.01 -10.35 -29.32
C THR A 75 25.90 -11.63 -28.52
N MET A 76 26.71 -11.76 -27.46
CA MET A 76 26.75 -12.94 -26.59
C MET A 76 25.89 -12.80 -25.34
N THR A 77 25.61 -11.58 -24.90
CA THR A 77 24.76 -11.32 -23.72
C THR A 77 23.31 -11.71 -24.01
N THR A 78 22.70 -12.47 -23.11
CA THR A 78 21.27 -12.78 -23.16
C THR A 78 20.52 -11.95 -22.12
N TRP A 79 19.62 -11.11 -22.59
CA TRP A 79 18.77 -10.29 -21.72
C TRP A 79 17.59 -11.09 -21.17
N GLY A 80 17.06 -10.61 -20.05
CA GLY A 80 15.89 -11.21 -19.43
C GLY A 80 14.64 -11.09 -20.29
N PRO A 81 13.60 -11.88 -19.98
CA PRO A 81 12.31 -11.78 -20.67
C PRO A 81 11.64 -10.42 -20.37
N PRO A 82 11.13 -9.70 -21.39
CA PRO A 82 10.49 -8.38 -21.19
C PRO A 82 9.31 -8.40 -20.22
N SER A 83 8.60 -9.53 -20.11
CA SER A 83 7.47 -9.69 -19.19
C SER A 83 7.85 -9.49 -17.72
N GLU A 84 9.06 -9.87 -17.31
CA GLU A 84 9.52 -9.73 -15.93
C GLU A 84 9.76 -8.25 -15.59
N CYS A 85 10.49 -7.53 -16.46
CA CYS A 85 10.71 -6.11 -16.28
C CYS A 85 9.41 -5.30 -16.40
N ASN A 86 8.53 -5.63 -17.36
CA ASN A 86 7.23 -4.99 -17.47
C ASN A 86 6.40 -5.19 -16.20
N PHE A 87 6.37 -6.41 -15.64
CA PHE A 87 5.66 -6.68 -14.40
C PHE A 87 6.19 -5.81 -13.25
N VAL A 88 7.51 -5.76 -13.07
CA VAL A 88 8.16 -4.99 -12.00
C VAL A 88 8.02 -3.47 -12.18
N GLN A 89 7.95 -2.98 -13.41
CA GLN A 89 7.75 -1.55 -13.69
C GLN A 89 6.29 -1.11 -13.56
N PHE A 90 5.36 -1.87 -14.14
CA PHE A 90 3.95 -1.48 -14.20
C PHE A 90 3.19 -1.79 -12.91
N THR A 91 3.61 -2.80 -12.13
CA THR A 91 2.93 -3.12 -10.86
C THR A 91 2.96 -1.93 -9.89
N PRO A 92 4.11 -1.31 -9.56
CA PRO A 92 4.13 -0.11 -8.72
C PRO A 92 3.33 1.07 -9.29
N LEU A 93 3.27 1.20 -10.62
CA LEU A 93 2.51 2.26 -11.29
C LEU A 93 1.00 2.08 -11.15
N VAL A 94 0.48 0.87 -11.38
CA VAL A 94 -0.94 0.56 -11.18
C VAL A 94 -1.33 0.74 -9.71
N LEU A 95 -0.45 0.36 -8.80
CA LEU A 95 -0.69 0.47 -7.37
C LEU A 95 -0.60 1.91 -6.86
N MET A 96 0.23 2.75 -7.47
CA MET A 96 0.20 4.21 -7.26
C MET A 96 -1.16 4.79 -7.66
N ILE A 97 -1.65 4.50 -8.86
CA ILE A 97 -2.97 5.00 -9.32
C ILE A 97 -4.06 4.56 -8.34
N SER A 98 -4.00 3.29 -7.92
CA SER A 98 -4.93 2.73 -6.95
C SER A 98 -4.86 3.45 -5.60
N ALA A 99 -3.66 3.74 -5.10
CA ALA A 99 -3.46 4.47 -3.85
C ALA A 99 -4.04 5.89 -3.92
N VAL A 100 -3.89 6.60 -5.05
CA VAL A 100 -4.51 7.91 -5.27
C VAL A 100 -6.03 7.81 -5.22
N VAL A 101 -6.62 6.84 -5.93
CA VAL A 101 -8.07 6.62 -5.92
C VAL A 101 -8.59 6.38 -4.50
N TRP A 102 -7.98 5.45 -3.74
CA TRP A 102 -8.37 5.22 -2.35
C TRP A 102 -8.15 6.44 -1.46
N GLY A 103 -7.05 7.16 -1.63
CA GLY A 103 -6.78 8.41 -0.92
C GLY A 103 -7.86 9.48 -1.17
N THR A 104 -8.38 9.59 -2.40
CA THR A 104 -9.48 10.51 -2.71
C THR A 104 -10.78 10.10 -2.03
N PHE A 105 -11.12 8.80 -2.01
CA PHE A 105 -12.29 8.32 -1.29
C PHE A 105 -12.20 8.63 0.22
N PHE A 106 -11.07 8.36 0.85
CA PHE A 106 -10.88 8.70 2.27
C PHE A 106 -10.88 10.20 2.54
N SER A 107 -10.51 11.02 1.56
CA SER A 107 -10.53 12.49 1.67
C SER A 107 -11.95 13.05 1.64
N ILE A 108 -12.78 12.56 0.72
CA ILE A 108 -14.16 13.05 0.51
C ILE A 108 -15.09 12.55 1.62
N LEU A 109 -14.94 11.30 2.07
CA LEU A 109 -15.84 10.70 3.05
C LEU A 109 -15.62 11.23 4.47
N ALA A 110 -16.68 11.24 5.27
CA ALA A 110 -16.59 11.47 6.70
C ALA A 110 -15.62 10.51 7.40
N ARG A 111 -15.22 10.90 8.63
CA ARG A 111 -14.25 10.16 9.44
C ARG A 111 -14.73 8.75 9.77
N GLY A 112 -16.04 8.52 9.87
CA GLY A 112 -16.64 7.24 10.23
C GLY A 112 -18.09 7.36 10.71
N GLY A 113 -18.65 6.23 11.13
CA GLY A 113 -19.97 6.15 11.76
C GLY A 113 -21.15 6.42 10.82
N ALA A 114 -22.20 7.07 11.33
CA ALA A 114 -23.44 7.34 10.59
C ALA A 114 -23.24 8.30 9.38
N GLY A 115 -22.14 9.05 9.35
CA GLY A 115 -21.82 10.04 8.31
C GLY A 115 -22.49 11.40 8.56
N LEU A 116 -22.15 12.38 7.72
CA LEU A 116 -22.84 13.68 7.68
C LEU A 116 -23.95 13.66 6.64
N ALA A 117 -25.01 14.45 6.87
CA ALA A 117 -26.11 14.60 5.91
C ALA A 117 -25.66 15.14 4.53
N THR A 118 -24.49 15.79 4.46
CA THR A 118 -23.89 16.33 3.25
C THR A 118 -22.97 15.33 2.52
N ASP A 119 -22.75 14.14 3.08
CA ASP A 119 -21.84 13.17 2.49
C ASP A 119 -22.45 12.45 1.28
N LEU A 120 -21.59 12.11 0.33
CA LEU A 120 -21.95 11.43 -0.92
C LEU A 120 -22.41 9.98 -0.71
N LEU A 121 -21.99 9.34 0.40
CA LEU A 121 -22.31 7.97 0.75
C LEU A 121 -22.97 7.94 2.12
N ALA A 122 -24.21 7.45 2.17
CA ALA A 122 -24.84 7.08 3.43
C ALA A 122 -24.02 5.94 4.04
N ARG A 123 -23.43 6.16 5.23
CA ARG A 123 -22.62 5.19 6.02
C ARG A 123 -21.20 4.97 5.49
N PRO A 124 -20.27 5.92 5.74
CA PRO A 124 -18.87 5.85 5.28
C PRO A 124 -18.11 4.60 5.74
N TRP A 125 -18.46 3.98 6.87
CA TRP A 125 -17.76 2.80 7.40
C TRP A 125 -17.77 1.59 6.44
N ARG A 126 -18.74 1.50 5.53
CA ARG A 126 -18.85 0.39 4.57
C ARG A 126 -17.69 0.33 3.58
N ILE A 127 -17.00 1.45 3.35
CA ILE A 127 -15.85 1.50 2.42
C ILE A 127 -14.63 0.72 2.95
N VAL A 128 -14.58 0.48 4.26
CA VAL A 128 -13.43 -0.17 4.90
C VAL A 128 -13.30 -1.62 4.46
N TYR A 129 -14.39 -2.36 4.24
CA TYR A 129 -14.32 -3.78 3.83
C TYR A 129 -13.80 -3.96 2.39
N PRO A 130 -14.34 -3.27 1.37
CA PRO A 130 -13.75 -3.32 0.03
C PRO A 130 -12.29 -2.86 0.03
N CYS A 131 -11.95 -1.84 0.82
CA CYS A 131 -10.58 -1.38 0.96
C CYS A 131 -9.66 -2.44 1.55
N LEU A 132 -10.09 -3.17 2.58
CA LEU A 132 -9.31 -4.25 3.21
C LEU A 132 -9.06 -5.43 2.25
N ILE A 133 -10.06 -5.85 1.49
CA ILE A 133 -9.89 -6.89 0.47
C ILE A 133 -8.90 -6.41 -0.60
N PHE A 134 -9.07 -5.18 -1.08
CA PHE A 134 -8.22 -4.60 -2.10
C PHE A 134 -6.77 -4.45 -1.62
N THR A 135 -6.55 -3.88 -0.44
CA THR A 135 -5.20 -3.68 0.13
C THR A 135 -4.48 -5.00 0.36
N THR A 136 -5.21 -6.08 0.67
CA THR A 136 -4.65 -7.43 0.78
C THR A 136 -4.12 -7.94 -0.56
N ILE A 137 -4.92 -7.81 -1.63
CA ILE A 137 -4.51 -8.22 -2.99
C ILE A 137 -3.29 -7.40 -3.45
N VAL A 138 -3.36 -6.09 -3.24
CA VAL A 138 -2.28 -5.16 -3.60
C VAL A 138 -1.00 -5.45 -2.83
N PHE A 139 -1.09 -5.70 -1.53
CA PHE A 139 0.06 -6.05 -0.70
C PHE A 139 0.79 -7.28 -1.26
N ILE A 140 0.05 -8.35 -1.59
CA ILE A 140 0.64 -9.57 -2.15
C ILE A 140 1.32 -9.27 -3.50
N ALA A 141 0.64 -8.56 -4.39
CA ALA A 141 1.20 -8.20 -5.70
C ALA A 141 2.47 -7.34 -5.58
N TYR A 142 2.47 -6.37 -4.67
CA TYR A 142 3.60 -5.48 -4.44
C TYR A 142 4.80 -6.23 -3.84
N VAL A 143 4.58 -7.12 -2.86
CA VAL A 143 5.63 -7.99 -2.30
C VAL A 143 6.29 -8.82 -3.41
N ILE A 144 5.50 -9.47 -4.27
CA ILE A 144 6.02 -10.27 -5.39
C ILE A 144 6.87 -9.39 -6.33
N SER A 145 6.38 -8.19 -6.64
CA SER A 145 7.11 -7.22 -7.48
C SER A 145 8.44 -6.81 -6.84
N THR A 146 8.43 -6.46 -5.55
CA THR A 146 9.62 -6.06 -4.79
C THR A 146 10.64 -7.19 -4.71
N CYS A 147 10.23 -8.42 -4.41
CA CYS A 147 11.13 -9.57 -4.40
C CYS A 147 11.79 -9.78 -5.77
N ARG A 148 11.01 -9.76 -6.85
CA ARG A 148 11.55 -9.92 -8.21
C ARG A 148 12.51 -8.80 -8.60
N LEU A 149 12.22 -7.57 -8.20
CA LEU A 149 13.11 -6.43 -8.42
C LEU A 149 14.42 -6.61 -7.66
N THR A 150 14.36 -6.86 -6.36
CA THR A 150 15.53 -6.95 -5.48
C THR A 150 16.41 -8.15 -5.84
N ASP A 151 15.82 -9.32 -6.07
CA ASP A 151 16.56 -10.52 -6.46
C ASP A 151 17.17 -10.35 -7.85
N GLY A 152 16.39 -9.86 -8.82
CA GLY A 152 16.89 -9.65 -10.18
C GLY A 152 17.99 -8.60 -10.25
N MET A 153 17.93 -7.54 -9.45
CA MET A 153 19.01 -6.54 -9.35
C MET A 153 20.25 -7.08 -8.65
N ARG A 154 20.07 -7.90 -7.61
CA ARG A 154 21.18 -8.56 -6.94
C ARG A 154 21.89 -9.53 -7.90
N ASP A 155 21.14 -10.33 -8.64
CA ASP A 155 21.69 -11.26 -9.64
C ASP A 155 22.39 -10.52 -10.78
N PHE A 156 21.84 -9.39 -11.22
CA PHE A 156 22.49 -8.51 -12.19
C PHE A 156 23.83 -7.99 -11.65
N CYS A 157 23.85 -7.47 -10.43
CA CYS A 157 25.07 -6.96 -9.81
C CYS A 157 26.12 -8.03 -9.52
N ASN A 158 25.70 -9.26 -9.20
CA ASN A 158 26.58 -10.39 -8.93
C ASN A 158 27.36 -10.89 -10.16
N GLN A 159 27.10 -10.36 -11.36
CA GLN A 159 27.84 -10.71 -12.58
C GLN A 159 29.07 -9.81 -12.83
N PHE A 160 29.09 -8.61 -12.23
CA PHE A 160 30.20 -7.66 -12.36
C PHE A 160 31.49 -7.96 -11.55
N PRO A 161 31.51 -8.80 -10.48
CA PRO A 161 32.75 -9.13 -9.77
C PRO A 161 33.84 -9.71 -10.67
N VAL A 162 33.48 -10.41 -11.75
CA VAL A 162 34.41 -10.97 -12.74
C VAL A 162 35.27 -9.88 -13.40
N VAL A 163 34.75 -8.65 -13.49
CA VAL A 163 35.41 -7.53 -14.16
C VAL A 163 35.90 -6.47 -13.17
N LEU A 164 35.09 -6.13 -12.17
CA LEU A 164 35.37 -5.04 -11.23
C LEU A 164 36.14 -5.50 -9.99
N ASN A 165 36.38 -6.81 -9.83
CA ASN A 165 37.07 -7.42 -8.69
C ASN A 165 36.53 -6.94 -7.32
N ASN A 166 35.22 -6.70 -7.24
CA ASN A 166 34.54 -6.25 -6.04
C ASN A 166 33.33 -7.16 -5.77
N SER A 167 33.07 -7.48 -4.50
CA SER A 167 31.95 -8.32 -4.09
C SER A 167 30.72 -7.45 -3.80
N GLY A 168 29.99 -7.08 -4.85
CA GLY A 168 28.69 -6.45 -4.72
C GLY A 168 28.32 -5.48 -5.83
N CYS A 169 27.22 -4.77 -5.59
CA CYS A 169 26.66 -3.74 -6.46
C CYS A 169 27.41 -2.42 -6.19
N VAL A 170 28.13 -1.89 -7.18
CA VAL A 170 29.07 -0.77 -7.00
C VAL A 170 28.79 0.37 -8.00
N PRO A 171 29.15 1.63 -7.67
CA PRO A 171 28.90 2.78 -8.54
C PRO A 171 29.53 2.67 -9.94
N GLU A 172 30.64 1.95 -10.07
CA GLU A 172 31.39 1.74 -11.31
C GLU A 172 30.57 1.01 -12.39
N ILE A 173 29.49 0.31 -12.00
CA ILE A 173 28.55 -0.32 -12.92
C ILE A 173 27.93 0.72 -13.87
N SER A 174 27.77 1.96 -13.43
CA SER A 174 27.26 3.06 -14.26
C SER A 174 28.14 3.39 -15.49
N ALA A 175 29.40 2.95 -15.51
CA ALA A 175 30.25 3.10 -16.69
C ALA A 175 29.78 2.22 -17.86
N PHE A 176 29.20 1.05 -17.59
CA PHE A 176 28.75 0.11 -18.62
C PHE A 176 27.47 0.57 -19.33
N SER A 177 26.63 1.37 -18.68
CA SER A 177 25.46 1.97 -19.34
C SER A 177 25.82 3.01 -20.42
N ARG A 178 27.04 3.55 -20.43
CA ARG A 178 27.50 4.50 -21.48
C ARG A 178 27.49 3.89 -22.88
N GLN A 179 27.58 2.57 -22.99
CA GLN A 179 27.53 1.88 -24.29
C GLN A 179 26.17 2.02 -24.99
N PHE A 180 25.09 2.24 -24.23
CA PHE A 180 23.73 2.38 -24.75
C PHE A 180 23.31 3.84 -24.92
N GLN A 181 24.20 4.78 -24.59
CA GLN A 181 23.90 6.20 -24.67
C GLN A 181 24.06 6.70 -26.12
N ASP A 182 23.05 7.43 -26.59
CA ASP A 182 23.13 8.24 -27.80
C ASP A 182 23.78 9.60 -27.45
N GLU A 183 24.72 10.09 -28.27
CA GLU A 183 25.52 11.31 -28.01
C GLU A 183 24.67 12.58 -27.80
N SER A 184 23.39 12.53 -28.15
CA SER A 184 22.46 13.66 -28.17
C SER A 184 21.73 13.98 -26.85
N THR A 185 21.82 13.13 -25.82
CA THR A 185 20.98 13.27 -24.61
C THR A 185 21.80 13.65 -23.36
N GLU A 186 22.02 14.95 -23.17
CA GLU A 186 22.76 15.59 -22.05
C GLU A 186 22.00 15.62 -20.69
N ASN A 187 21.21 14.60 -20.33
CA ASN A 187 20.56 14.59 -19.01
C ASN A 187 21.45 13.92 -17.94
N VAL A 188 22.49 14.64 -17.52
CA VAL A 188 23.51 14.19 -16.55
C VAL A 188 22.92 13.74 -15.21
N LEU A 189 21.77 14.31 -14.80
CA LEU A 189 21.21 14.16 -13.46
C LEU A 189 20.63 12.76 -13.17
N PHE A 190 20.21 12.02 -14.20
CA PHE A 190 19.60 10.67 -14.06
C PHE A 190 20.43 9.56 -14.72
N PHE A 191 21.65 9.87 -15.16
CA PHE A 191 22.50 8.90 -15.86
C PHE A 191 23.14 7.88 -14.91
N ASN A 192 23.12 8.14 -13.60
CA ASN A 192 23.70 7.23 -12.63
C ASN A 192 22.81 5.98 -12.44
N SER A 193 23.05 4.96 -13.28
CA SER A 193 22.36 3.67 -13.23
C SER A 193 22.40 3.03 -11.84
N TYR A 194 23.51 3.16 -11.12
CA TYR A 194 23.65 2.63 -9.75
C TYR A 194 22.70 3.35 -8.78
N THR A 195 22.64 4.68 -8.83
CA THR A 195 21.71 5.44 -7.99
C THR A 195 20.26 5.10 -8.33
N ASN A 196 19.91 4.99 -9.62
CA ASN A 196 18.57 4.62 -10.03
C ASN A 196 18.18 3.21 -9.57
N MET A 197 19.09 2.22 -9.69
CA MET A 197 18.87 0.88 -9.14
C MET A 197 18.66 0.90 -7.63
N SER A 198 19.53 1.63 -6.91
CA SER A 198 19.46 1.72 -5.45
C SER A 198 18.17 2.39 -4.97
N VAL A 199 17.76 3.49 -5.61
CA VAL A 199 16.51 4.19 -5.30
C VAL A 199 15.31 3.33 -5.68
N ALA A 200 15.35 2.59 -6.79
CA ALA A 200 14.26 1.67 -7.17
C ALA A 200 14.04 0.61 -6.09
N ILE A 201 15.11 -0.05 -5.62
CA ILE A 201 15.03 -1.07 -4.57
C ILE A 201 14.54 -0.44 -3.24
N LEU A 202 15.15 0.65 -2.80
CA LEU A 202 14.78 1.31 -1.54
C LEU A 202 13.33 1.80 -1.54
N SER A 203 12.87 2.40 -2.65
CA SER A 203 11.48 2.85 -2.77
C SER A 203 10.49 1.69 -2.84
N ALA A 204 10.87 0.57 -3.45
CA ALA A 204 10.06 -0.65 -3.46
C ALA A 204 9.95 -1.26 -2.05
N ASP A 205 11.05 -1.34 -1.31
CA ASP A 205 11.06 -1.86 0.06
C ASP A 205 10.22 -0.98 0.99
N VAL A 206 10.44 0.34 0.97
CA VAL A 206 9.65 1.29 1.78
C VAL A 206 8.17 1.23 1.40
N GLY A 207 7.85 1.19 0.11
CA GLY A 207 6.47 1.04 -0.36
C GLY A 207 5.80 -0.23 0.15
N THR A 208 6.56 -1.33 0.27
CA THR A 208 6.04 -2.61 0.76
C THR A 208 5.63 -2.49 2.22
N TRP A 209 6.48 -1.88 3.05
CA TRP A 209 6.15 -1.60 4.45
C TRP A 209 4.97 -0.63 4.60
N LEU A 210 4.84 0.36 3.73
CA LEU A 210 3.68 1.27 3.76
C LEU A 210 2.36 0.54 3.45
N TRP A 211 2.36 -0.40 2.49
CA TRP A 211 1.20 -1.25 2.24
C TRP A 211 0.87 -2.17 3.42
N VAL A 212 1.88 -2.69 4.13
CA VAL A 212 1.69 -3.43 5.39
C VAL A 212 1.03 -2.54 6.45
N CYS A 213 1.54 -1.32 6.65
CA CYS A 213 0.97 -0.35 7.58
C CYS A 213 -0.48 -0.01 7.23
N GLN A 214 -0.79 0.16 5.94
CA GLN A 214 -2.15 0.42 5.46
C GLN A 214 -3.09 -0.78 5.74
N LEU A 215 -2.62 -2.00 5.52
CA LEU A 215 -3.38 -3.21 5.85
C LEU A 215 -3.65 -3.32 7.35
N ILE A 216 -2.61 -3.10 8.17
CA ILE A 216 -2.73 -3.10 9.64
C ILE A 216 -3.74 -2.04 10.09
N LEU A 217 -3.69 -0.84 9.52
CA LEU A 217 -4.62 0.23 9.87
C LEU A 217 -6.08 -0.14 9.54
N CYS A 218 -6.33 -0.76 8.38
CA CYS A 218 -7.65 -1.28 8.03
C CYS A 218 -8.12 -2.37 9.00
N VAL A 219 -7.24 -3.32 9.34
CA VAL A 219 -7.53 -4.42 10.25
C VAL A 219 -7.84 -3.90 11.66
N LEU A 220 -7.03 -3.00 12.20
CA LEU A 220 -7.25 -2.37 13.50
C LEU A 220 -8.57 -1.60 13.55
N ARG A 221 -8.92 -0.88 12.47
CA ARG A 221 -10.20 -0.16 12.41
C ARG A 221 -11.40 -1.09 12.53
N VAL A 222 -11.34 -2.25 11.88
CA VAL A 222 -12.38 -3.28 11.95
C VAL A 222 -12.44 -3.93 13.34
N PHE A 223 -11.30 -4.32 13.90
CA PHE A 223 -11.25 -4.97 15.22
C PHE A 223 -11.62 -4.06 16.39
N CYS A 224 -11.22 -2.79 16.34
CA CYS A 224 -11.58 -1.82 17.37
C CYS A 224 -13.03 -1.35 17.27
N VAL A 225 -13.78 -1.79 16.24
CA VAL A 225 -15.17 -1.39 15.99
C VAL A 225 -15.28 0.14 16.04
N ALA A 226 -14.27 0.83 15.48
CA ALA A 226 -14.05 2.27 15.68
C ALA A 226 -15.17 3.16 15.12
N ASP A 227 -16.04 2.58 14.29
CA ASP A 227 -17.17 3.23 13.64
C ASP A 227 -18.51 3.05 14.38
N PHE A 228 -18.57 2.24 15.45
CA PHE A 228 -19.82 1.97 16.18
C PHE A 228 -19.73 2.35 17.66
N GLU A 229 -20.87 2.72 18.22
CA GLU A 229 -21.06 2.99 19.64
C GLU A 229 -22.03 1.98 20.25
N LEU A 230 -21.72 1.54 21.47
CA LEU A 230 -22.61 0.66 22.23
C LEU A 230 -23.60 1.53 22.99
N GLN A 231 -24.88 1.47 22.61
CA GLN A 231 -25.95 2.21 23.28
C GLN A 231 -26.83 1.24 24.06
N LEU A 232 -27.15 1.59 25.32
CA LEU A 232 -28.15 0.89 26.11
C LEU A 232 -29.52 1.43 25.71
N VAL A 233 -30.36 0.57 25.13
CA VAL A 233 -31.73 0.91 24.78
C VAL A 233 -32.62 0.40 25.91
N THR A 234 -33.25 1.33 26.62
CA THR A 234 -34.25 1.04 27.65
C THR A 234 -35.63 1.23 27.05
N ILE A 235 -36.44 0.17 27.01
CA ILE A 235 -37.84 0.27 26.58
C ILE A 235 -38.69 0.58 27.81
N GLU A 236 -39.27 1.76 27.82
CA GLU A 236 -40.21 2.20 28.85
C GLU A 236 -41.64 2.16 28.28
N THR A 237 -42.56 1.52 29.00
CA THR A 237 -43.98 1.55 28.63
C THR A 237 -44.63 2.86 29.04
N LYS A 238 -45.42 3.43 28.13
CA LYS A 238 -46.24 4.62 28.40
C LYS A 238 -47.64 4.29 28.93
N ASP A 239 -48.05 3.02 28.90
CA ASP A 239 -49.37 2.59 29.39
C ASP A 239 -49.42 2.58 30.93
N GLU A 240 -50.24 3.47 31.50
CA GLU A 240 -50.50 3.54 32.95
C GLU A 240 -51.11 2.24 33.48
N GLU A 241 -52.00 1.58 32.72
CA GLU A 241 -52.62 0.30 33.10
C GLU A 241 -51.61 -0.86 33.22
N LEU A 242 -50.55 -0.85 32.41
CA LEU A 242 -49.50 -1.87 32.48
C LEU A 242 -48.53 -1.57 33.64
N ILE A 243 -48.32 -0.30 33.97
CA ILE A 243 -47.49 0.13 35.09
C ILE A 243 -48.10 -0.34 36.41
N GLU A 244 -49.41 -0.18 36.61
CA GLU A 244 -50.10 -0.69 37.81
C GLU A 244 -49.95 -2.21 37.95
N LYS A 245 -50.17 -2.98 36.88
CA LYS A 245 -50.05 -4.45 36.91
C LYS A 245 -48.63 -4.94 37.24
N VAL A 246 -47.59 -4.28 36.73
CA VAL A 246 -46.20 -4.68 37.02
C VAL A 246 -45.78 -4.25 38.43
N VAL A 247 -46.32 -3.15 38.96
CA VAL A 247 -46.10 -2.74 40.36
C VAL A 247 -46.77 -3.72 41.32
N GLU A 248 -48.02 -4.13 41.06
CA GLU A 248 -48.72 -5.14 41.88
C GLU A 248 -47.97 -6.48 41.88
N LEU A 249 -47.51 -6.97 40.72
CA LEU A 249 -46.74 -8.22 40.62
C LEU A 249 -45.42 -8.20 41.41
N ASN A 250 -44.74 -7.05 41.46
CA ASN A 250 -43.49 -6.90 42.23
C ASN A 250 -43.73 -6.72 43.74
N GLU A 251 -44.87 -6.13 44.15
CA GLU A 251 -45.23 -6.04 45.57
C GLU A 251 -45.61 -7.41 46.15
N ASP A 252 -46.27 -8.27 45.36
CA ASP A 252 -46.60 -9.63 45.75
C ASP A 252 -45.34 -10.49 45.97
N GLU A 253 -44.32 -10.38 45.11
CA GLU A 253 -43.03 -11.11 45.28
C GLU A 253 -42.22 -10.66 46.51
N VAL A 254 -42.36 -9.40 46.95
CA VAL A 254 -41.67 -8.87 48.15
C VAL A 254 -42.39 -9.23 49.44
N SER A 255 -43.70 -9.55 49.38
CA SER A 255 -44.53 -9.91 50.54
C SER A 255 -44.43 -11.37 50.98
N GLU A 256 -43.83 -12.24 50.15
CA GLU A 256 -43.60 -13.67 50.44
C GLU A 256 -42.22 -13.97 51.09
N VAL A 257 -41.45 -12.96 51.50
CA VAL A 257 -40.14 -13.11 52.21
C VAL A 257 -40.25 -12.80 53.70
#